data_AF-A0A9D5GS24-F1
#
_entry.id   AF-A0A9D5GS24-F1
#
_cell.length_a   1.000
_cell.length_b   1.000
_cell.length_c   1.000
_cell.angle_alpha   90.00
_cell.angle_beta   90.00
_cell.angle_gamma   90.00
#
_symmetry.space_group_name_H-M   'P 1'
#
loop_
_entity.id
_entity.type
_entity.pdbx_description
1 polymer ?
#
loop_
_entity_poly.entity_id
_entity_poly.type
_entity_poly.pdbx_seq_one_letter_code
_entity_poly.pdbx_strand_id
1 'polypeptide(L)'
;MMVISAGDFMYGVNKHTGELVWTRKTFAGRLSNGRFMAAAYKDRLFAVNETGGRSLTMELNPFTGYTQWIDAGNGGHTHRMLFFLNDVLYFISRGDGRLYAYDINSGKMLWKLKSPDSEGFMSMQVHKGTAPDEEDMLVACSWKNAYRFEPAR
;
A
#
# COMPACT_ATOMS: atom_id res chain seq x y z
N MET A 1 -17.97 -6.09 -1.22
CA MET A 1 -17.01 -7.05 -1.81
C MET A 1 -15.98 -7.41 -0.75
N MET A 2 -15.50 -8.65 -0.75
CA MET A 2 -14.28 -9.07 -0.05
C MET A 2 -13.19 -9.32 -1.10
N VAL A 3 -11.96 -8.93 -0.81
CA VAL A 3 -10.81 -9.15 -1.71
C VAL A 3 -9.84 -10.10 -1.05
N ILE A 4 -9.42 -11.13 -1.78
CA ILE A 4 -8.48 -12.14 -1.31
C ILE A 4 -7.30 -12.17 -2.26
N SER A 5 -6.08 -12.06 -1.74
CA SER A 5 -4.84 -12.33 -2.47
C SER A 5 -4.33 -13.71 -2.09
N ALA A 6 -4.20 -14.62 -3.05
CA ALA A 6 -3.70 -15.97 -2.83
C ALA A 6 -2.83 -16.43 -4.00
N GLY A 7 -1.56 -16.77 -3.70
CA GLY A 7 -0.56 -17.09 -4.73
C GLY A 7 -0.35 -15.90 -5.68
N ASP A 8 -0.44 -16.14 -6.98
CA ASP A 8 -0.30 -15.10 -8.02
C ASP A 8 -1.62 -14.42 -8.40
N PHE A 9 -2.70 -14.71 -7.66
CA PHE A 9 -4.03 -14.27 -8.00
C PHE A 9 -4.62 -13.37 -6.93
N MET A 10 -5.49 -12.47 -7.38
CA MET A 10 -6.46 -11.79 -6.55
C MET A 10 -7.86 -12.13 -6.98
N TYR A 11 -8.74 -12.20 -5.99
CA TYR A 11 -10.13 -12.58 -6.14
C TYR A 11 -11.02 -11.53 -5.51
N GLY A 12 -12.09 -11.16 -6.21
CA GLY A 12 -13.22 -10.46 -5.64
C GLY A 12 -14.32 -11.46 -5.32
N VAL A 13 -14.76 -11.46 -4.08
CA VAL A 13 -15.75 -12.40 -3.56
C VAL A 13 -16.92 -11.62 -2.99
N ASN A 14 -18.15 -12.04 -3.29
CA ASN A 14 -19.32 -11.48 -2.65
C ASN A 14 -19.23 -11.74 -1.13
N LYS A 15 -19.25 -10.65 -0.34
CA LYS A 15 -19.04 -10.73 1.12
C LYS A 15 -20.17 -11.43 1.86
N HIS A 16 -21.34 -11.59 1.24
CA HIS A 16 -22.51 -12.23 1.85
C HIS A 16 -22.66 -13.69 1.42
N THR A 17 -22.41 -13.99 0.15
CA THR A 17 -22.63 -15.34 -0.41
C THR A 17 -21.35 -16.17 -0.51
N GLY A 18 -20.18 -15.54 -0.48
CA GLY A 18 -18.90 -16.22 -0.73
C GLY A 18 -18.66 -16.54 -2.20
N GLU A 19 -19.54 -16.12 -3.11
CA GLU A 19 -19.40 -16.39 -4.54
C GLU A 19 -18.29 -15.56 -5.18
N LEU A 20 -17.53 -16.19 -6.06
CA LEU A 20 -16.50 -15.53 -6.86
C LEU A 20 -17.14 -14.55 -7.85
N VAL A 21 -16.72 -13.29 -7.82
CA VAL A 21 -17.17 -12.23 -8.73
C VAL A 21 -16.14 -11.96 -9.82
N TRP A 22 -14.86 -11.90 -9.46
CA TRP A 22 -13.78 -11.67 -10.42
C TRP A 22 -12.46 -12.33 -9.98
N THR A 23 -11.62 -12.65 -10.95
CA THR A 23 -10.26 -13.20 -10.75
C THR A 23 -9.26 -12.42 -11.59
N ARG A 24 -8.11 -12.08 -10.99
CA ARG A 24 -7.02 -11.35 -11.64
C ARG A 24 -5.68 -11.99 -11.33
N LYS A 25 -4.84 -12.14 -12.36
CA LYS A 25 -3.48 -12.70 -12.25
C LYS A 25 -2.38 -11.68 -12.57
N THR A 26 -2.69 -10.72 -13.43
CA THR A 26 -1.72 -9.82 -14.06
C THR A 26 -2.28 -8.41 -14.09
N PHE A 27 -1.46 -7.41 -13.70
CA PHE A 27 -1.88 -6.02 -13.54
C PHE A 27 -1.09 -5.01 -14.39
N ALA A 28 0.12 -5.36 -14.84
CA ALA A 28 1.03 -4.56 -15.67
C ALA A 28 1.92 -5.44 -16.58
N GLY A 29 1.34 -6.44 -17.26
CA GLY A 29 2.06 -7.32 -18.19
C GLY A 29 2.82 -8.48 -17.52
N ARG A 30 3.65 -9.19 -18.28
CA ARG A 30 4.12 -10.56 -17.97
C ARG A 30 4.92 -10.73 -16.66
N LEU A 31 5.40 -9.64 -16.02
CA LEU A 31 6.18 -9.64 -14.76
C LEU A 31 5.44 -9.03 -13.56
N SER A 32 4.13 -8.85 -13.68
CA SER A 32 3.28 -8.15 -12.70
C SER A 32 2.36 -9.08 -11.90
N ASN A 33 2.63 -10.39 -11.95
CA ASN A 33 2.03 -11.38 -11.07
C ASN A 33 2.73 -11.39 -9.70
N GLY A 34 2.01 -11.85 -8.68
CA GLY A 34 2.54 -12.02 -7.34
C GLY A 34 1.43 -11.98 -6.30
N ARG A 35 1.83 -12.06 -5.03
CA ARG A 35 0.94 -11.78 -3.89
C ARG A 35 0.84 -10.28 -3.67
N PHE A 36 -0.28 -9.83 -3.16
CA PHE A 36 -0.55 -8.42 -2.87
C PHE A 36 -1.07 -8.23 -1.46
N MET A 37 -0.57 -7.19 -0.79
CA MET A 37 -1.24 -6.58 0.33
C MET A 37 -2.30 -5.63 -0.24
N ALA A 38 -3.55 -5.81 0.16
CA ALA A 38 -4.66 -4.97 -0.29
C ALA A 38 -5.36 -4.33 0.92
N ALA A 39 -5.81 -3.09 0.74
CA ALA A 39 -6.54 -2.35 1.75
C ALA A 39 -7.62 -1.47 1.10
N ALA A 40 -8.75 -1.33 1.80
CA ALA A 40 -9.82 -0.44 1.39
C ALA A 40 -9.72 0.90 2.14
N TYR A 41 -9.96 2.01 1.44
CA TYR A 41 -10.03 3.35 2.03
C TYR A 41 -11.00 4.22 1.24
N LYS A 42 -11.99 4.84 1.91
CA LYS A 42 -13.07 5.64 1.28
C LYS A 42 -13.71 4.96 0.06
N ASP A 43 -14.13 3.70 0.20
CA ASP A 43 -14.71 2.84 -0.85
C ASP A 43 -13.79 2.52 -2.05
N ARG A 44 -12.50 2.84 -1.95
CA ARG A 44 -11.48 2.54 -2.96
C ARG A 44 -10.62 1.37 -2.50
N LEU A 45 -10.07 0.63 -3.45
CA LEU A 45 -9.25 -0.55 -3.19
C LEU A 45 -7.83 -0.32 -3.67
N PHE A 46 -6.87 -0.31 -2.75
CA PHE A 46 -5.46 -0.17 -3.05
C PHE A 46 -4.75 -1.50 -2.86
N ALA A 47 -3.75 -1.75 -3.70
CA ALA A 47 -2.93 -2.94 -3.61
C ALA A 47 -1.46 -2.61 -3.84
N VAL A 48 -0.60 -3.22 -3.03
CA VAL A 48 0.86 -3.15 -3.16
C VAL A 48 1.38 -4.57 -3.18
N ASN A 49 2.21 -4.91 -4.16
CA ASN A 49 2.68 -6.29 -4.27
C ASN A 49 3.60 -6.65 -3.10
N GLU A 50 3.48 -7.86 -2.58
CA GLU A 50 4.41 -8.47 -1.63
C GLU A 50 5.56 -9.17 -2.39
N THR A 51 5.19 -9.89 -3.44
CA THR A 51 6.10 -10.63 -4.31
C THR A 51 5.87 -10.28 -5.78
N GLY A 52 6.74 -10.74 -6.67
CA GLY A 52 6.67 -10.47 -8.11
C GLY A 52 7.92 -9.78 -8.65
N GLY A 53 8.11 -9.86 -9.97
CA GLY A 53 9.34 -9.37 -10.63
C GLY A 53 9.45 -7.85 -10.68
N ARG A 54 8.32 -7.13 -10.73
CA ARG A 54 8.26 -5.66 -10.75
C ARG A 54 7.55 -5.15 -9.50
N SER A 55 8.04 -4.06 -8.91
CA SER A 55 7.36 -3.35 -7.82
C SER A 55 6.09 -2.68 -8.34
N LEU A 56 4.96 -2.92 -7.69
CA LEU A 56 3.66 -2.38 -8.09
C LEU A 56 2.96 -1.76 -6.89
N THR A 57 2.48 -0.53 -7.09
CA THR A 57 1.53 0.16 -6.22
C THR A 57 0.37 0.60 -7.10
N MET A 58 -0.86 0.28 -6.73
CA MET A 58 -2.02 0.51 -7.60
C MET A 58 -3.31 0.73 -6.84
N GLU A 59 -4.28 1.28 -7.57
CA GLU A 59 -5.69 1.23 -7.22
C GLU A 59 -6.44 0.34 -8.20
N LEU A 60 -7.44 -0.35 -7.68
CA LEU A 60 -8.31 -1.23 -8.43
C LEU A 60 -9.76 -0.85 -8.18
N ASN A 61 -10.61 -1.10 -9.18
CA ASN A 61 -12.03 -1.12 -8.99
C ASN A 61 -12.41 -2.35 -8.12
N PRO A 62 -13.04 -2.16 -6.95
CA PRO A 62 -13.34 -3.27 -6.04
C PRO A 62 -14.36 -4.25 -6.62
N PHE A 63 -15.22 -3.83 -7.55
CA PHE A 63 -16.28 -4.67 -8.11
C PHE A 63 -15.84 -5.46 -9.33
N THR A 64 -14.77 -5.05 -10.01
CA THR A 64 -14.32 -5.68 -11.26
C THR A 64 -12.86 -6.15 -11.23
N GLY A 65 -12.07 -5.70 -10.26
CA GLY A 65 -10.64 -5.98 -10.15
C GLY A 65 -9.78 -5.30 -11.23
N TYR A 66 -10.36 -4.42 -12.06
CA TYR A 66 -9.60 -3.65 -13.05
C TYR A 66 -8.85 -2.49 -12.40
N THR A 67 -7.60 -2.32 -12.83
CA THR A 67 -6.73 -1.24 -12.43
C THR A 67 -7.30 0.11 -12.83
N GLN A 68 -7.41 1.02 -11.86
CA GLN A 68 -7.76 2.42 -12.09
C GLN A 68 -6.49 3.23 -12.37
N TRP A 69 -5.43 3.00 -11.59
CA TRP A 69 -4.08 3.48 -11.86
C TRP A 69 -3.04 2.51 -11.33
N ILE A 70 -1.83 2.58 -11.87
CA ILE A 70 -0.70 1.74 -11.45
C ILE A 70 0.61 2.50 -11.60
N ASP A 71 1.41 2.50 -10.55
CA ASP A 71 2.82 2.83 -10.58
C ASP A 71 3.63 1.54 -10.59
N ALA A 72 4.35 1.33 -11.69
CA ALA A 72 5.09 0.11 -11.94
C ALA A 72 6.60 0.44 -11.94
N GLY A 73 7.27 0.09 -10.84
CA GLY A 73 8.72 0.18 -10.68
C GLY A 73 9.21 1.24 -9.70
N ASN A 74 8.35 2.14 -9.19
CA ASN A 74 8.79 3.16 -8.25
C ASN A 74 8.41 2.91 -6.80
N GLY A 75 7.55 1.93 -6.50
CA GLY A 75 7.15 1.54 -5.15
C GLY A 75 6.42 0.20 -5.15
N GLY A 76 6.67 -0.65 -4.16
CA GLY A 76 6.11 -2.00 -4.09
C GLY A 76 6.83 -2.90 -3.08
N HIS A 77 6.64 -4.21 -3.22
CA HIS A 77 7.28 -5.26 -2.41
C HIS A 77 7.07 -5.08 -0.90
N THR A 78 5.83 -4.87 -0.46
CA THR A 78 5.50 -4.79 0.97
C THR A 78 4.80 -6.06 1.47
N HIS A 79 5.21 -6.52 2.64
CA HIS A 79 4.49 -7.56 3.42
C HIS A 79 3.87 -6.95 4.68
N ARG A 80 3.79 -5.62 4.73
CA ARG A 80 3.33 -4.84 5.88
C ARG A 80 1.97 -4.23 5.59
N MET A 81 1.31 -3.76 6.64
CA MET A 81 0.04 -3.07 6.51
C MET A 81 0.20 -1.79 5.68
N LEU A 82 -0.86 -1.48 4.92
CA LEU A 82 -1.03 -0.23 4.21
C LEU A 82 -1.75 0.75 5.13
N PHE A 83 -1.21 1.95 5.28
CA PHE A 83 -1.79 2.98 6.12
C PHE A 83 -2.28 4.16 5.28
N PHE A 84 -3.31 4.84 5.76
CA PHE A 84 -3.89 5.99 5.09
C PHE A 84 -4.03 7.15 6.09
N LEU A 85 -3.53 8.32 5.69
CA LEU A 85 -3.66 9.56 6.45
C LEU A 85 -3.71 10.71 5.47
N ASN A 86 -4.72 11.58 5.59
CA ASN A 86 -4.91 12.76 4.74
C ASN A 86 -4.88 12.47 3.23
N ASP A 87 -5.60 11.42 2.80
CA ASP A 87 -5.65 10.99 1.39
C ASP A 87 -4.29 10.60 0.79
N VAL A 88 -3.38 10.15 1.65
CA VAL A 88 -2.08 9.61 1.24
C VAL A 88 -1.97 8.17 1.72
N LEU A 89 -1.56 7.28 0.81
CA LEU A 89 -1.20 5.89 1.09
C LEU A 89 0.25 5.82 1.53
N TYR A 90 0.49 5.21 2.69
CA TYR A 90 1.82 4.97 3.23
C TYR A 90 2.10 3.48 3.41
N PHE A 91 3.30 3.06 3.05
CA PHE A 91 3.77 1.70 3.29
C PHE A 91 5.30 1.63 3.32
N ILE A 92 5.83 0.57 3.93
CA ILE A 92 7.26 0.29 3.94
C ILE A 92 7.55 -0.83 2.93
N SER A 93 8.48 -0.59 2.01
CA SER A 93 8.95 -1.64 1.11
C SER A 93 9.94 -2.56 1.82
N ARG A 94 9.76 -3.87 1.63
CA ARG A 94 10.76 -4.88 2.02
C ARG A 94 11.95 -4.88 1.06
N GLY A 95 11.74 -4.47 -0.19
CA GLY A 95 12.77 -4.52 -1.23
C GLY A 95 13.91 -3.55 -0.97
N ASP A 96 13.58 -2.32 -0.55
CA ASP A 96 14.59 -1.27 -0.31
C ASP A 96 14.56 -0.65 1.10
N GLY A 97 13.69 -1.13 1.98
CA GLY A 97 13.57 -0.67 3.37
C GLY A 97 13.03 0.76 3.52
N ARG A 98 12.52 1.38 2.45
CA ARG A 98 12.05 2.78 2.48
C ARG A 98 10.59 2.90 2.86
N LEU A 99 10.26 4.05 3.43
CA LEU A 99 8.90 4.50 3.64
C LEU A 99 8.41 5.25 2.41
N TYR A 100 7.28 4.85 1.87
CA TYR A 100 6.66 5.41 0.68
C TYR A 100 5.40 6.20 1.03
N ALA A 101 5.15 7.27 0.27
CA ALA A 101 3.92 8.05 0.31
C ALA A 101 3.38 8.28 -1.10
N TYR A 102 2.11 7.95 -1.31
CA TYR A 102 1.40 8.09 -2.59
C TYR A 102 0.13 8.91 -2.39
N ASP A 103 -0.06 9.96 -3.19
CA ASP A 103 -1.35 10.63 -3.26
C ASP A 103 -2.36 9.67 -3.89
N ILE A 104 -3.42 9.35 -3.16
CA ILE A 104 -4.37 8.34 -3.63
C ILE A 104 -5.18 8.85 -4.83
N ASN A 105 -5.35 10.17 -4.99
CA ASN A 105 -6.21 10.75 -6.02
C ASN A 105 -5.57 10.71 -7.41
N SER A 106 -4.28 11.00 -7.50
CA SER A 106 -3.51 11.02 -8.74
C SER A 106 -2.69 9.75 -8.99
N GLY A 107 -2.49 8.92 -7.95
CA GLY A 107 -1.62 7.76 -8.01
C GLY A 107 -0.13 8.11 -8.07
N LYS A 108 0.23 9.39 -7.85
CA LYS A 108 1.62 9.85 -7.87
C LYS A 108 2.31 9.61 -6.53
N MET A 109 3.54 9.13 -6.59
CA MET A 109 4.42 9.10 -5.44
C MET A 109 4.77 10.52 -5.03
N LEU A 110 4.43 10.91 -3.80
CA LEU A 110 4.79 12.20 -3.21
C LEU A 110 6.25 12.19 -2.78
N TRP A 111 6.67 11.13 -2.08
CA TRP A 111 8.05 10.93 -1.67
C TRP A 111 8.35 9.48 -1.31
N LYS A 112 9.66 9.19 -1.16
CA LYS A 112 10.18 7.98 -0.53
C LYS A 112 11.37 8.32 0.36
N LEU A 113 11.36 7.83 1.60
CA LEU A 113 12.35 8.16 2.62
C LEU A 113 13.14 6.94 3.04
N LYS A 114 14.45 7.13 3.26
CA LYS A 114 15.30 6.17 3.97
C LYS A 114 15.22 6.44 5.47
N SER A 115 15.46 5.42 6.28
CA SER A 115 15.65 5.65 7.71
C SER A 115 16.92 6.47 7.95
N PRO A 116 16.93 7.42 8.90
CA PRO A 116 18.11 8.22 9.21
C PRO A 116 19.36 7.40 9.57
N ASP A 117 19.17 6.22 10.20
CA ASP A 117 20.24 5.27 10.53
C ASP A 117 20.62 4.30 9.40
N SER A 118 19.96 4.38 8.23
CA SER A 118 20.16 3.49 7.09
C SER A 118 19.88 1.99 7.33
N GLU A 119 19.25 1.60 8.44
CA GLU A 119 18.87 0.21 8.75
C GLU A 119 17.58 -0.26 8.02
N GLY A 120 16.87 0.68 7.40
CA GLY A 120 15.55 0.44 6.82
C GLY A 120 14.45 0.42 7.88
N PHE A 121 13.24 0.81 7.47
CA PHE A 121 12.09 0.76 8.35
C PHE A 121 11.54 -0.66 8.49
N MET A 122 11.05 -0.97 9.67
CA MET A 122 10.56 -2.28 10.09
C MET A 122 9.08 -2.27 10.47
N SER A 123 8.57 -1.13 10.91
CA SER A 123 7.16 -0.92 11.18
C SER A 123 6.83 0.57 11.06
N MET A 124 5.56 0.86 10.88
CA MET A 124 5.03 2.21 10.95
C MET A 124 3.63 2.18 11.53
N GLN A 125 3.21 3.30 12.10
CA GLN A 125 1.84 3.63 12.45
C GLN A 125 1.54 5.06 11.98
N VAL A 126 0.27 5.32 11.69
CA VAL A 126 -0.28 6.67 11.52
C VAL A 126 -0.97 7.07 12.82
N HIS A 127 -0.79 8.32 13.22
CA HIS A 127 -1.51 8.92 14.34
C HIS A 127 -2.26 10.13 13.82
N LYS A 128 -3.56 10.17 14.11
CA LYS A 128 -4.42 11.32 13.80
C LYS A 128 -4.56 12.14 15.08
N GLY A 129 -4.26 13.42 15.00
CA GLY A 129 -4.39 14.32 16.14
C GLY A 129 -5.84 14.33 16.64
N THR A 130 -6.02 14.17 17.95
CA THR A 130 -7.36 14.09 18.56
C THR A 130 -7.71 15.32 19.41
N ALA A 131 -6.70 16.09 19.80
CA ALA A 131 -6.84 17.37 20.49
C ALA A 131 -6.50 18.56 19.57
N PRO A 132 -6.93 19.80 19.89
CA PRO A 132 -6.67 20.99 19.06
C PRO A 132 -5.19 21.24 18.76
N ASP A 133 -4.29 20.87 19.66
CA ASP A 133 -2.84 21.08 19.55
C ASP A 133 -2.10 19.82 19.10
N GLU A 134 -2.81 18.71 18.84
CA GLU A 134 -2.20 17.48 18.34
C GLU A 134 -2.19 17.47 16.81
N GLU A 135 -0.99 17.31 16.25
CA GLU A 135 -0.81 17.16 14.82
C GLU A 135 -0.87 15.70 14.38
N ASP A 136 -1.42 15.49 13.19
CA ASP A 136 -1.28 14.24 12.46
C ASP A 136 0.20 13.91 12.26
N MET A 137 0.58 12.64 12.44
CA MET A 137 1.97 12.21 12.30
C MET A 137 2.11 10.75 11.90
N LEU A 138 3.29 10.44 11.37
CA LEU A 138 3.75 9.08 11.12
C LEU A 138 4.79 8.72 12.18
N VAL A 139 4.70 7.53 12.76
CA VAL A 139 5.77 6.95 13.57
C VAL A 139 6.30 5.74 12.82
N ALA A 140 7.58 5.75 12.46
CA ALA A 140 8.23 4.62 11.81
C ALA A 140 9.45 4.18 12.61
N CYS A 141 9.63 2.87 12.75
CA CYS A 141 10.72 2.30 13.53
C CYS A 141 11.68 1.53 12.63
N SER A 142 12.98 1.67 12.87
CA SER A 142 14.00 0.74 12.41
C SER A 142 14.29 -0.31 13.50
N TRP A 143 15.33 -1.12 13.32
CA TRP A 143 15.85 -1.99 14.39
C TRP A 143 16.43 -1.24 15.59
N LYS A 144 16.85 0.02 15.40
CA LYS A 144 17.61 0.78 16.40
C LYS A 144 16.82 1.94 16.99
N ASN A 145 15.91 2.53 16.21
CA ASN A 145 15.33 3.83 16.53
C ASN A 145 13.86 3.91 16.12
N ALA A 146 13.14 4.84 16.74
CA ALA A 146 11.83 5.30 16.32
C ALA A 146 11.91 6.75 15.82
N TYR A 147 11.18 7.07 14.77
CA TYR A 147 11.20 8.36 14.11
C TYR A 147 9.78 8.90 13.93
N ARG A 148 9.59 10.18 14.23
CA ARG A 148 8.38 10.94 13.88
C ARG A 148 8.59 11.61 12.52
N PHE A 149 7.59 11.52 11.64
CA PHE A 149 7.53 12.28 10.41
C PHE A 149 6.20 13.03 10.30
N GLU A 150 6.24 14.19 9.65
CA GLU A 150 5.02 14.86 9.21
C GLU A 150 4.35 14.07 8.07
N PRO A 151 3.02 14.10 7.97
CA PRO A 151 2.31 13.54 6.83
C PRO A 151 2.73 14.24 5.53
N ALA A 152 2.70 13.51 4.43
CA ALA A 152 2.88 14.08 3.10
C ALA A 152 1.75 15.08 2.80
N ARG A 153 2.06 16.09 1.99
CA ARG A 153 1.14 17.10 1.46
C ARG A 153 1.19 17.11 -0.06
#